data_AF-A0A957SMW2-F1
#
_entry.id   AF-A0A957SMW2-F1
#
_cell.length_a   1.000
_cell.length_b   1.000
_cell.length_c   1.000
_cell.angle_alpha   90.00
_cell.angle_beta   90.00
_cell.angle_gamma   90.00
#
_symmetry.space_group_name_H-M   'P 1'
#
loop_
_entity.id
_entity.type
_entity.pdbx_description
1 polymer ?
#
loop_
_entity_poly.entity_id
_entity_poly.type
_entity_poly.pdbx_seq_one_letter_code
_entity_poly.pdbx_strand_id
1 'polypeptide(L)' 'MELHIRAAAPDDAAAIVAVFNPIIETGLYTVFDAPFTVEFERTYIQSLPERAIFHVAVCQTDEKIYD' A
#
# COMPACT_ATOMS: atom_id res chain seq x y z
N MET A 1 -12.92 1.31 -14.92
CA MET A 1 -11.97 1.26 -13.80
C MET A 1 -12.79 1.41 -12.54
N GLU A 2 -13.08 0.28 -11.91
CA GLU A 2 -13.78 0.25 -10.63
C GLU A 2 -12.75 0.21 -9.51
N LEU A 3 -12.90 1.11 -8.54
CA LEU A 3 -12.02 1.20 -7.38
C LEU A 3 -12.79 0.69 -6.17
N HIS A 4 -12.29 -0.40 -5.59
CA HIS A 4 -12.81 -0.96 -4.35
C HIS A 4 -11.94 -0.52 -3.18
N ILE A 5 -12.52 0.22 -2.23
CA ILE A 5 -11.83 0.68 -1.03
C ILE A 5 -12.03 -0.34 0.09
N ARG A 6 -10.94 -0.80 0.69
CA ARG A 6 -10.97 -1.72 1.85
C ARG A 6 -9.83 -1.44 2.81
N ALA A 7 -9.93 -1.98 4.03
CA ALA A 7 -8.83 -1.96 4.97
C ALA A 7 -7.58 -2.64 4.36
N ALA A 8 -6.41 -2.09 4.67
CA ALA A 8 -5.13 -2.67 4.30
C ALA A 8 -4.89 -3.97 5.07
N ALA A 9 -4.37 -4.98 4.37
CA ALA A 9 -3.92 -6.24 4.95
C ALA A 9 -2.39 -6.33 4.85
N PRO A 10 -1.72 -7.16 5.68
CA PRO A 10 -0.26 -7.33 5.64
C PRO A 10 0.29 -7.75 4.26
N ASP A 11 -0.54 -8.39 3.43
CA ASP A 11 -0.18 -8.81 2.07
C ASP A 11 -0.16 -7.64 1.06
N ASP A 12 -0.78 -6.50 1.40
CA ASP A 12 -0.73 -5.29 0.56
C ASP A 12 0.61 -4.55 0.68
N ALA A 13 1.46 -4.93 1.63
CA ALA A 13 2.71 -4.22 1.94
C ALA A 13 3.59 -3.97 0.69
N ALA A 14 3.73 -4.97 -0.18
CA ALA A 14 4.52 -4.81 -1.40
C ALA A 14 3.94 -3.75 -2.35
N ALA A 15 2.61 -3.71 -2.51
CA ALA A 15 1.95 -2.72 -3.35
C ALA A 15 2.00 -1.32 -2.74
N ILE A 16 1.85 -1.21 -1.42
CA ILE A 16 1.96 0.07 -0.70
C ILE A 16 3.38 0.64 -0.82
N VAL A 17 4.40 -0.19 -0.60
CA VAL A 17 5.81 0.20 -0.78
C VAL A 17 6.10 0.65 -2.22
N ALA A 18 5.52 -0.03 -3.22
CA ALA A 18 5.66 0.37 -4.62
C ALA A 18 5.03 1.75 -4.93
N VAL A 19 4.05 2.20 -4.14
CA VAL A 19 3.47 3.54 -4.24
C VAL A 19 4.28 4.57 -3.45
N PHE A 20 4.69 4.24 -2.21
CA PHE A 20 5.36 5.19 -1.32
C PHE A 20 6.81 5.46 -1.69
N ASN A 21 7.59 4.44 -2.06
CA ASN A 21 9.02 4.62 -2.28
C ASN A 21 9.34 5.63 -3.40
N PRO A 22 8.67 5.61 -4.57
CA PRO A 22 8.87 6.66 -5.57
C PRO A 22 8.56 8.07 -5.05
N ILE A 23 7.58 8.21 -4.14
CA ILE A 23 7.24 9.50 -3.53
C ILE A 23 8.34 9.94 -2.56
N ILE A 24 8.86 9.03 -1.74
CA ILE A 24 9.96 9.26 -0.81
C ILE A 24 11.22 9.69 -1.56
N GLU A 25 11.56 8.97 -2.63
CA GLU A 25 12.75 9.25 -3.45
C GLU A 25 12.74 10.63 -4.10
N THR A 26 11.56 11.25 -4.29
CA THR A 26 11.49 12.64 -4.77
C THR A 26 12.04 13.65 -3.75
N GLY A 27 11.92 13.36 -2.44
CA GLY A 27 12.22 14.31 -1.37
C GLY A 27 11.32 15.55 -1.32
N LEU A 28 10.17 15.53 -2.00
CA LEU A 28 9.30 16.72 -2.17
C LEU A 28 8.01 16.69 -1.34
N TYR A 29 7.42 15.50 -1.17
CA TYR A 29 6.03 15.38 -0.69
C TYR A 29 5.90 14.72 0.69
N THR A 30 7.02 14.30 1.27
CA THR A 30 7.07 13.59 2.55
C THR A 30 8.34 13.95 3.31
N VAL A 31 8.29 13.79 4.62
CA VAL A 31 9.44 13.99 5.54
C VAL A 31 10.30 12.73 5.69
N PHE A 32 9.83 11.58 5.17
CA PHE A 32 10.65 10.37 5.12
C PHE A 32 11.83 10.59 4.16
N ASP A 33 13.01 10.16 4.60
CA ASP A 33 14.29 10.35 3.90
C ASP A 33 14.91 9.04 3.41
N ALA A 34 14.26 7.90 3.70
CA ALA A 34 14.69 6.57 3.27
C ALA A 34 13.49 5.74 2.76
N PRO A 35 13.64 5.02 1.63
CA PRO A 35 12.63 4.10 1.13
C PRO A 35 12.28 3.00 2.16
N PHE A 36 11.03 2.57 2.18
CA PHE A 36 10.57 1.49 3.03
C PHE A 36 10.89 0.12 2.43
N THR A 37 11.06 -0.89 3.30
CA THR A 37 11.10 -2.29 2.89
C THR A 37 9.70 -2.91 3.02
N VAL A 38 9.45 -3.99 2.29
CA VAL A 38 8.17 -4.73 2.35
C VAL A 38 7.95 -5.29 3.74
N GLU A 39 8.99 -5.77 4.40
CA GLU A 39 8.94 -6.34 5.75
C GLU A 39 8.59 -5.27 6.79
N PHE A 40 9.13 -4.06 6.64
CA PHE A 40 8.82 -2.93 7.52
C PHE A 40 7.34 -2.55 7.42
N GLU A 41 6.84 -2.35 6.20
CA GLU A 41 5.44 -1.95 5.98
C GLU A 41 4.47 -3.06 6.43
N ARG A 42 4.80 -4.33 6.16
CA ARG A 42 4.02 -5.47 6.65
C ARG A 42 3.91 -5.47 8.17
N THR A 43 5.03 -5.26 8.86
CA THR A 43 5.07 -5.18 10.33
C THR A 43 4.26 -3.99 10.84
N TYR A 44 4.35 -2.85 10.17
CA TYR A 44 3.58 -1.66 10.50
C TYR A 44 2.08 -1.93 10.44
N ILE A 45 1.58 -2.51 9.34
CA ILE A 45 0.16 -2.88 9.18
C ILE A 45 -0.30 -3.84 10.29
N GLN A 46 0.51 -4.86 10.60
CA GLN A 46 0.20 -5.82 11.68
C GLN A 46 0.18 -5.19 13.08
N SER A 47 0.97 -4.12 13.28
CA SER A 47 1.06 -3.42 14.57
C SER A 47 -0.08 -2.44 14.82
N LEU A 48 -0.90 -2.15 13.81
CA LEU A 48 -1.99 -1.18 13.91
C LEU A 48 -3.00 -1.61 14.98
N PRO A 49 -3.42 -0.72 15.89
CA PRO A 49 -4.45 -1.03 16.87
C PRO A 49 -5.79 -1.25 16.18
N GLU A 50 -6.71 -1.97 16.85
CA GLU A 50 -8.04 -2.30 16.32
C GLU A 50 -8.84 -1.09 15.80
N ARG A 51 -8.62 0.09 16.39
CA ARG A 51 -9.30 1.34 16.02
C ARG A 51 -8.56 2.17 14.97
N ALA A 52 -7.44 1.68 14.43
CA ALA A 52 -6.73 2.33 13.35
C ALA A 52 -7.50 2.23 12.03
N ILE A 53 -7.36 3.25 11.20
CA ILE A 53 -7.97 3.31 9.87
C ILE A 53 -6.83 3.45 8.87
N PHE A 54 -6.50 2.36 8.18
CA PHE A 54 -5.55 2.35 7.07
C PHE A 54 -6.17 1.56 5.92
N HIS A 55 -6.41 2.24 4.79
CA HIS A 55 -7.17 1.70 3.67
C HIS A 55 -6.36 1.74 2.39
N VAL A 56 -6.62 0.77 1.51
CA VAL A 56 -6.10 0.72 0.14
C VAL A 56 -7.26 0.88 -0.85
N ALA A 57 -6.96 1.51 -1.98
CA ALA A 57 -7.83 1.53 -3.14
C ALA A 57 -7.35 0.48 -4.15
N VAL A 58 -8.14 -0.59 -4.33
CA VAL A 58 -7.81 -1.67 -5.26
C VAL A 58 -8.53 -1.44 -6.57
N CYS A 59 -7.78 -1.33 -7.65
CA CYS A 59 -8.33 -1.33 -8.99
C CYS A 59 -8.64 -2.78 -9.39
N GLN A 60 -9.93 -3.10 -9.58
CA GLN A 60 -10.31 -4.33 -10.25
C GLN A 60 -10.19 -4.09 -11.75
N THR A 61 -9.11 -4.57 -12.36
CA THR A 61 -9.08 -4.78 -13.80
C THR A 61 -9.87 -6.03 -14.09
N ASP A 62 -10.92 -5.95 -14.93
CA ASP A 62 -11.60 -7.13 -15.48
C ASP A 62 -10.54 -8.10 -16.01
N GLU A 63 -10.37 -9.25 -15.36
CA GLU A 63 -9.64 -10.36 -15.95
C GLU A 63 -10.40 -10.76 -17.20
N LYS A 64 -9.90 -10.36 -18.38
CA LYS A 64 -10.24 -11.06 -19.61
C LYS A 64 -9.66 -12.46 -19.47
N ILE A 65 -10.49 -13.38 -18.99
CA ILE A 65 -10.30 -14.82 -19.15
C ILE A 65 -10.26 -15.06 -20.67
N TYR A 66 -9.08 -15.36 -21.20
CA TYR A 66 -8.97 -15.96 -22.52
C TYR A 66 -9.09 -17.48 -22.32
N ASP A 67 -10.14 -18.06 -22.93
CA ASP A 67 -10.37 -19.51 -23.08
C ASP A 67 -9.19 -20.22 -23.77
#